data_AF-A0A7W9GAY5-F1
#
_entry.id   AF-A0A7W9GAY5-F1
#
_cell.length_a   1.000
_cell.length_b   1.000
_cell.length_c   1.000
_cell.angle_alpha   90.00
_cell.angle_beta   90.00
_cell.angle_gamma   90.00
#
_symmetry.space_group_name_H-M   'P 1'
#
loop_
_entity.id
_entity.type
_entity.pdbx_description
1 polymer ?
#
loop_
_entity_poly.entity_id
_entity_poly.type
_entity_poly.pdbx_seq_one_letter_code
_entity_poly.pdbx_strand_id
1 'polypeptide(L)'
;MHIEHEDHVYGLPIPHGHPAGDGFVTVPAQAAGPGQLTLLTPTAVHHQVFTVVRLRAGYDLAEVDAFLSTVETTISLLWQDNAHLRERLAAATPVPADLLAAAEESARETIEAARQGARETVEAARHEARETVEAAREEARQIVTEARAGAERVRLDAAAAAEALTRTARLAYQEAIEEQFNQFDAVLADHGRQLQDSLHTQLGRLRTVLEDVATPGHATHTGPFAAQ
;
A
#
# COMPACT_ATOMS: atom_id res chain seq x y z
N MET A 1 9.12 -25.79 1.08
CA MET A 1 10.41 -26.27 1.63
C MET A 1 10.06 -27.07 2.88
N HIS A 2 10.00 -28.39 2.76
CA HIS A 2 9.75 -29.31 3.86
C HIS A 2 10.96 -30.23 3.97
N ILE A 3 11.30 -30.60 5.20
CA ILE A 3 12.49 -31.37 5.53
C ILE A 3 12.05 -32.82 5.64
N GLU A 4 12.60 -33.70 4.80
CA GLU A 4 12.44 -35.14 4.97
C GLU A 4 13.67 -35.69 5.69
N HIS A 5 13.46 -36.03 6.97
CA HIS A 5 14.30 -36.98 7.71
C HIS A 5 13.81 -38.39 7.38
N GLU A 6 14.68 -39.24 6.84
CA GLU A 6 14.47 -40.69 6.85
C GLU A 6 15.65 -41.39 7.53
N ASP A 7 15.48 -41.67 8.82
CA ASP A 7 16.25 -42.71 9.51
C ASP A 7 15.77 -44.09 9.02
N HIS A 8 16.64 -44.83 8.34
CA HIS A 8 16.34 -46.19 7.90
C HIS A 8 17.34 -47.21 8.44
N VAL A 9 17.08 -47.60 9.69
CA VAL A 9 17.64 -48.78 10.35
C VAL A 9 17.03 -50.04 9.71
N TYR A 10 17.86 -50.88 9.08
CA TYR A 10 17.47 -52.23 8.68
C TYR A 10 18.25 -53.29 9.45
N GLY A 11 17.56 -53.93 10.40
CA GLY A 11 18.05 -55.11 11.12
C GLY A 11 17.80 -56.40 10.34
N LEU A 12 18.66 -57.40 10.59
CA LEU A 12 18.58 -58.76 10.03
C LEU A 12 17.43 -59.59 10.61
N PRO A 13 16.86 -60.52 9.82
CA PRO A 13 16.25 -61.75 10.31
C PRO A 13 17.12 -62.99 10.00
N ILE A 14 17.30 -63.87 10.98
CA ILE A 14 17.92 -65.21 10.85
C ILE A 14 16.80 -66.26 10.75
N PRO A 15 16.99 -67.38 10.01
CA PRO A 15 16.61 -68.68 10.60
C PRO A 15 17.62 -69.83 10.35
N HIS A 16 17.93 -70.55 11.45
CA HIS A 16 18.21 -72.00 11.63
C HIS A 16 18.88 -72.79 10.46
N GLY A 17 20.07 -73.41 10.59
CA GLY A 17 20.39 -74.61 11.40
C GLY A 17 20.21 -75.92 10.57
N HIS A 18 20.90 -77.05 10.71
CA HIS A 18 21.99 -77.61 11.56
C HIS A 18 22.35 -79.03 10.95
N PRO A 19 23.34 -79.87 11.38
CA PRO A 19 24.57 -79.73 12.18
C PRO A 19 25.84 -80.45 11.56
N ALA A 20 26.90 -80.59 12.38
CA ALA A 20 27.96 -81.63 12.37
C ALA A 20 29.11 -81.61 11.33
N GLY A 21 30.34 -81.67 11.84
CA GLY A 21 31.59 -81.79 11.09
C GLY A 21 32.81 -81.34 11.93
N ASP A 22 33.33 -82.22 12.79
CA ASP A 22 34.45 -81.92 13.69
C ASP A 22 35.72 -81.48 12.95
N GLY A 23 36.42 -80.49 13.53
CA GLY A 23 37.65 -79.95 12.95
C GLY A 23 38.27 -78.84 13.81
N PHE A 24 38.73 -79.18 15.01
CA PHE A 24 39.54 -78.26 15.82
C PHE A 24 40.82 -77.88 15.07
N VAL A 25 41.00 -76.58 14.78
CA VAL A 25 42.31 -76.00 14.49
C VAL A 25 42.55 -74.85 15.47
N THR A 26 43.42 -75.11 16.43
CA THR A 26 43.92 -74.12 17.38
C THR A 26 44.82 -73.12 16.66
N VAL A 27 44.35 -71.88 16.51
CA VAL A 27 45.22 -70.73 16.19
C VAL A 27 45.84 -70.25 17.51
N PRO A 28 47.18 -70.08 17.60
CA PRO A 28 47.81 -69.59 18.83
C PRO A 28 47.44 -68.13 19.09
N ALA A 29 47.33 -67.79 20.37
CA ALA A 29 46.84 -66.49 20.81
C ALA A 29 47.81 -65.34 20.51
N GLN A 30 47.24 -64.19 20.15
CA GLN A 30 47.47 -62.97 20.94
C GLN A 30 46.17 -62.16 20.97
N ALA A 31 45.67 -61.83 22.16
CA ALA A 31 44.36 -61.22 22.33
C ALA A 31 44.39 -59.69 22.15
N ALA A 32 43.38 -59.16 21.44
CA ALA A 32 42.93 -57.78 21.53
C ALA A 32 41.39 -57.78 21.55
N GLY A 33 40.78 -56.89 22.34
CA GLY A 33 39.33 -56.88 22.58
C GLY A 33 38.50 -56.36 21.39
N PRO A 34 37.18 -56.60 21.38
CA PRO A 34 36.31 -56.13 20.31
C PRO A 34 36.24 -54.59 20.30
N GLY A 35 36.60 -53.98 19.17
CA GLY A 35 36.49 -52.53 18.95
C GLY A 35 37.75 -51.85 18.43
N GLN A 36 38.92 -52.49 18.51
CA GLN A 36 40.12 -52.02 17.84
C GLN A 36 40.31 -52.77 16.53
N LEU A 37 40.04 -52.09 15.40
CA LEU A 37 40.68 -52.45 14.14
C LEU A 37 42.19 -52.32 14.38
N THR A 38 42.88 -53.46 14.49
CA THR A 38 44.34 -53.48 14.54
C THR A 38 44.84 -52.78 13.29
N LEU A 39 45.33 -51.55 13.46
CA LEU A 39 45.78 -50.70 12.35
C LEU A 39 46.75 -51.50 11.49
N LEU A 40 46.37 -51.75 10.23
CA LEU A 40 47.23 -52.38 9.25
C LEU A 40 48.49 -51.51 9.14
N THR A 41 49.60 -52.02 9.69
CA THR A 41 50.92 -51.46 9.46
C THR A 41 51.45 -52.02 8.14
N PRO A 42 52.33 -51.31 7.41
CA PRO A 42 52.96 -51.86 6.21
C PRO A 42 53.59 -53.23 6.46
N THR A 43 54.31 -53.36 7.58
CA THR A 43 54.94 -54.61 8.03
C THR A 43 53.95 -55.73 8.36
N ALA A 44 52.73 -55.42 8.83
CA ALA A 44 51.70 -56.42 9.07
C ALA A 44 51.11 -56.97 7.77
N VAL A 45 51.01 -56.14 6.72
CA VAL A 45 50.63 -56.58 5.37
C VAL A 45 51.76 -57.40 4.74
N HIS A 46 53.01 -56.96 4.89
CA HIS A 46 54.19 -57.66 4.39
C HIS A 46 54.36 -59.08 4.96
N HIS A 47 54.05 -59.26 6.25
CA HIS A 47 54.13 -60.56 6.93
C HIS A 47 52.82 -61.36 6.90
N GLN A 48 51.81 -60.94 6.14
CA GLN A 48 50.52 -61.63 6.11
C GLN A 48 50.60 -62.94 5.32
N VAL A 49 50.58 -64.06 6.02
CA VAL A 49 50.51 -65.40 5.41
C VAL A 49 49.05 -65.80 5.18
N PHE A 50 48.74 -66.25 3.96
CA PHE A 50 47.43 -66.80 3.60
C PHE A 50 47.48 -68.33 3.48
N THR A 51 46.46 -69.02 3.99
CA THR A 51 46.36 -70.49 3.92
C THR A 51 45.84 -70.94 2.56
N VAL A 52 46.63 -71.72 1.82
CA VAL A 52 46.25 -72.23 0.50
C VAL A 52 45.24 -73.39 0.59
N VAL A 53 44.09 -73.25 -0.07
CA VAL A 53 43.01 -74.26 -0.08
C VAL A 53 43.10 -75.11 -1.35
N ARG A 54 43.32 -76.42 -1.21
CA ARG A 54 43.63 -77.32 -2.34
C ARG A 54 42.41 -77.97 -3.01
N LEU A 55 41.19 -77.74 -2.51
CA LEU A 55 39.95 -78.45 -2.91
C LEU A 55 38.80 -77.51 -3.30
N ARG A 56 39.07 -76.20 -3.46
CA ARG A 56 38.11 -75.19 -3.95
C ARG A 56 38.86 -74.20 -4.85
N ALA A 57 38.14 -73.47 -5.70
CA ALA A 57 38.73 -72.35 -6.43
C ALA A 57 39.27 -71.32 -5.42
N GLY A 58 40.58 -71.05 -5.51
CA GLY A 58 41.27 -70.03 -4.72
C GLY A 58 41.66 -68.84 -5.60
N TYR A 59 42.12 -67.77 -4.96
CA TYR A 59 42.75 -66.64 -5.65
C TYR A 59 44.10 -67.04 -6.25
N ASP A 60 44.51 -66.38 -7.33
CA ASP A 60 45.87 -66.51 -7.85
C ASP A 60 46.85 -65.87 -6.86
N LEU A 61 47.88 -66.62 -6.47
CA LEU A 61 48.90 -66.16 -5.52
C LEU A 61 49.68 -64.96 -6.07
N ALA A 62 49.95 -64.92 -7.37
CA ALA A 62 50.67 -63.81 -7.99
C ALA A 62 49.83 -62.52 -8.03
N GLU A 63 48.51 -62.64 -8.21
CA GLU A 63 47.57 -61.51 -8.16
C GLU A 63 47.42 -60.99 -6.73
N VAL A 64 47.32 -61.89 -5.74
CA VAL A 64 47.26 -61.53 -4.32
C VAL A 64 48.55 -60.82 -3.88
N ASP A 65 49.73 -61.33 -4.21
CA ASP A 65 51.00 -60.70 -3.85
C ASP A 65 51.18 -59.30 -4.48
N ALA A 66 50.73 -59.13 -5.74
CA ALA A 66 50.72 -57.82 -6.41
C ALA A 66 49.74 -56.82 -5.77
N PHE A 67 48.57 -57.30 -5.33
CA PHE A 67 47.60 -56.50 -4.57
C PHE A 67 48.16 -56.10 -3.20
N LEU A 68 48.74 -57.04 -2.45
CA LEU A 68 49.36 -56.77 -1.14
C LEU A 68 50.50 -55.76 -1.24
N SER A 69 51.33 -55.82 -2.29
CA SER A 69 52.38 -54.82 -2.56
C SER A 69 51.82 -53.41 -2.77
N THR A 70 50.65 -53.32 -3.43
CA THR A 70 49.93 -52.05 -3.65
C THR A 70 49.33 -51.51 -2.35
N VAL A 71 48.79 -52.39 -1.50
CA VAL A 71 48.25 -52.06 -0.17
C VAL A 71 49.39 -51.63 0.79
N GLU A 72 50.43 -52.45 0.93
CA GLU A 72 51.84 -52.09 1.12
C GLU A 72 52.19 -50.60 1.05
N THR A 73 52.31 -50.18 -0.22
CA THR A 73 52.73 -48.86 -0.65
C THR A 73 51.74 -47.79 -0.23
N THR A 74 50.43 -48.07 -0.37
CA THR A 74 49.35 -47.12 -0.07
C THR A 74 49.25 -46.82 1.43
N ILE A 75 49.37 -47.84 2.28
CA ILE A 75 49.37 -47.68 3.74
C ILE A 75 50.63 -46.91 4.18
N SER A 76 51.79 -47.22 3.59
CA SER A 76 53.04 -46.49 3.87
C SER A 76 52.91 -45.00 3.56
N LEU A 77 52.32 -44.65 2.41
CA LEU A 77 52.04 -43.27 2.02
C LEU A 77 51.04 -42.61 2.98
N LEU A 78 49.91 -43.26 3.27
CA LEU A 78 48.90 -42.73 4.20
C LEU A 78 49.45 -42.49 5.61
N TRP A 79 50.38 -43.32 6.09
CA TRP A 79 51.05 -43.10 7.38
C TRP A 79 51.98 -41.89 7.35
N GLN A 80 52.75 -41.70 6.26
CA GLN A 80 53.59 -40.51 6.07
C GLN A 80 52.76 -39.24 5.95
N ASP A 81 51.70 -39.26 5.13
CA ASP A 81 50.77 -38.13 4.97
C ASP A 81 50.05 -37.81 6.29
N ASN A 82 49.62 -38.82 7.06
CA ASN A 82 48.99 -38.60 8.35
C ASN A 82 49.97 -37.99 9.38
N ALA A 83 51.23 -38.42 9.38
CA ALA A 83 52.28 -37.83 10.21
C ALA A 83 52.54 -36.36 9.83
N HIS A 84 52.69 -36.07 8.52
CA HIS A 84 52.88 -34.72 8.01
C HIS A 84 51.66 -33.80 8.26
N LEU A 85 50.44 -34.31 8.13
CA LEU A 85 49.21 -33.58 8.47
C LEU A 85 49.12 -33.28 9.97
N ARG A 86 49.54 -34.21 10.84
CA ARG A 86 49.63 -33.99 12.30
C ARG A 86 50.68 -32.96 12.66
N GLU A 87 51.85 -32.99 12.02
CA GLU A 87 52.89 -31.98 12.20
C GLU A 87 52.40 -30.59 11.76
N ARG A 88 51.75 -30.49 10.60
CA ARG A 88 51.11 -29.25 10.13
C ARG A 88 50.01 -28.74 11.06
N LEU A 89 49.22 -29.63 11.66
CA LEU A 89 48.18 -29.27 12.64
C LEU A 89 48.78 -28.81 13.98
N ALA A 90 49.93 -29.37 14.40
CA ALA A 90 50.65 -28.95 15.59
C ALA A 90 51.40 -27.61 15.38
N ALA A 91 51.92 -27.37 14.18
CA ALA A 91 52.55 -26.12 13.78
C ALA A 91 51.54 -24.99 13.56
N ALA A 92 50.30 -25.32 13.16
CA ALA A 92 49.17 -24.40 13.19
C ALA A 92 48.71 -24.19 14.63
N THR A 93 49.29 -23.21 15.32
CA THR A 93 48.98 -22.89 16.72
C THR A 93 47.46 -22.80 16.93
N PRO A 94 46.86 -23.62 17.82
CA PRO A 94 45.44 -23.51 18.10
C PRO A 94 45.14 -22.15 18.70
N VAL A 95 44.15 -21.44 18.15
CA VAL A 95 43.67 -20.18 18.71
C VAL A 95 43.19 -20.46 20.14
N PRO A 96 43.70 -19.76 21.17
CA PRO A 96 43.27 -19.98 22.55
C PRO A 96 41.76 -19.78 22.66
N ALA A 97 41.07 -20.70 23.37
CA ALA A 97 39.63 -20.62 23.56
C ALA A 97 39.21 -19.27 24.18
N ASP A 98 40.03 -18.74 25.09
CA ASP A 98 39.82 -17.43 25.73
C ASP A 98 39.86 -16.26 24.74
N LEU A 99 40.71 -16.33 23.70
CA LEU A 99 40.78 -15.30 22.66
C LEU A 99 39.55 -15.34 21.74
N LEU A 100 39.06 -16.54 21.42
CA LEU A 100 37.81 -16.70 20.67
C LEU A 100 36.61 -16.23 21.49
N ALA A 101 36.53 -16.57 22.78
CA ALA A 101 35.49 -16.12 23.68
C ALA A 101 35.48 -14.58 23.83
N ALA A 102 36.64 -13.95 24.02
CA ALA A 102 36.76 -12.49 24.08
C ALA A 102 36.36 -11.81 22.75
N ALA A 103 36.70 -12.42 21.61
CA ALA A 103 36.27 -11.92 20.30
C ALA A 103 34.75 -12.06 20.09
N GLU A 104 34.14 -13.16 20.53
CA GLU A 104 32.68 -13.34 20.50
C GLU A 104 31.96 -12.35 21.41
N GLU A 105 32.47 -12.10 22.61
CA GLU A 105 31.88 -11.15 23.56
C GLU A 105 31.96 -9.71 23.02
N SER A 106 33.12 -9.29 22.51
CA SER A 106 33.30 -8.00 21.85
C SER A 106 32.41 -7.84 20.60
N ALA A 107 32.22 -8.90 19.82
CA ALA A 107 31.30 -8.90 18.68
C ALA A 107 29.83 -8.75 19.13
N ARG A 108 29.42 -9.43 20.21
CA ARG A 108 28.06 -9.30 20.78
C ARG A 108 27.81 -7.90 21.33
N GLU A 109 28.76 -7.33 22.07
CA GLU A 109 28.69 -5.96 22.57
C GLU A 109 28.55 -4.95 21.42
N THR A 110 29.38 -5.07 20.38
CA THR A 110 29.32 -4.22 19.19
C THR A 110 27.97 -4.32 18.47
N ILE A 111 27.42 -5.54 18.34
CA ILE A 111 26.11 -5.76 17.71
C ILE A 111 24.98 -5.14 18.54
N GLU A 112 24.99 -5.27 19.87
CA GLU A 112 23.91 -4.69 20.70
C GLU A 112 24.03 -3.16 20.80
N ALA A 113 25.25 -2.60 20.86
CA ALA A 113 25.47 -1.16 20.74
C ALA A 113 24.94 -0.61 19.40
N ALA A 114 25.22 -1.29 18.28
CA ALA A 114 24.71 -0.92 16.97
C ALA A 114 23.17 -1.04 16.89
N ARG A 115 22.57 -2.09 17.48
CA ARG A 115 21.11 -2.25 17.58
C ARG A 115 20.47 -1.17 18.45
N GLN A 116 21.10 -0.79 19.56
CA GLN A 116 20.58 0.25 20.43
C GLN A 116 20.63 1.63 19.74
N GLY A 117 21.76 2.01 19.14
CA GLY A 117 21.84 3.24 18.35
C GLY A 117 20.85 3.28 17.18
N ALA A 118 20.62 2.13 16.52
CA ALA A 118 19.58 2.02 15.49
C ALA A 118 18.16 2.18 16.04
N ARG A 119 17.83 1.60 17.21
CA ARG A 119 16.53 1.78 17.89
C ARG A 119 16.32 3.24 18.29
N GLU A 120 17.32 3.87 18.89
CA GLU A 120 17.28 5.28 19.30
C GLU A 120 17.08 6.21 18.10
N THR A 121 17.78 5.96 16.99
CA THR A 121 17.59 6.69 15.73
C THR A 121 16.18 6.51 15.16
N VAL A 122 15.63 5.28 15.20
CA VAL A 122 14.26 4.99 14.74
C VAL A 122 13.21 5.66 15.61
N GLU A 123 13.37 5.68 16.94
CA GLU A 123 12.43 6.36 17.83
C GLU A 123 12.52 7.90 17.72
N ALA A 124 13.72 8.47 17.55
CA ALA A 124 13.89 9.89 17.26
C ALA A 124 13.19 10.30 15.96
N ALA A 125 13.43 9.56 14.86
CA ALA A 125 12.76 9.80 13.58
C ALA A 125 11.23 9.61 13.66
N ARG A 126 10.75 8.65 14.47
CA ARG A 126 9.31 8.47 14.75
C ARG A 126 8.72 9.62 15.56
N HIS A 127 9.48 10.23 16.47
CA HIS A 127 9.06 11.40 17.23
C HIS A 127 8.90 12.61 16.31
N GLU A 128 9.95 12.95 15.57
CA GLU A 128 9.97 14.06 14.61
C GLU A 128 8.86 13.93 13.55
N ALA A 129 8.63 12.71 13.04
CA ALA A 129 7.54 12.42 12.11
C ALA A 129 6.15 12.62 12.75
N ARG A 130 5.95 12.27 14.04
CA ARG A 130 4.70 12.52 14.76
C ARG A 130 4.47 14.01 14.98
N GLU A 131 5.49 14.76 15.39
CA GLU A 131 5.41 16.21 15.58
C GLU A 131 5.06 16.92 14.27
N THR A 132 5.73 16.54 13.17
CA THR A 132 5.43 17.05 11.83
C THR A 132 3.98 16.76 11.41
N VAL A 133 3.48 15.55 11.67
CA VAL A 133 2.10 15.17 11.35
C VAL A 133 1.07 15.91 12.21
N GLU A 134 1.33 16.12 13.51
CA GLU A 134 0.42 16.90 14.36
C GLU A 134 0.43 18.39 14.03
N ALA A 135 1.59 18.98 13.72
CA ALA A 135 1.69 20.35 13.25
C ALA A 135 0.90 20.56 11.95
N ALA A 136 1.09 19.69 10.95
CA ALA A 136 0.35 19.74 9.69
C ALA A 136 -1.17 19.50 9.87
N ARG A 137 -1.56 18.66 10.83
CA ARG A 137 -2.98 18.45 11.19
C ARG A 137 -3.61 19.71 11.80
N GLU A 138 -2.87 20.41 12.65
CA GLU A 138 -3.37 21.61 13.30
C GLU A 138 -3.47 22.79 12.33
N GLU A 139 -2.46 22.98 11.46
CA GLU A 139 -2.52 23.95 10.36
C GLU A 139 -3.71 23.65 9.41
N ALA A 140 -3.93 22.38 9.04
CA ALA A 140 -5.07 21.99 8.23
C ALA A 140 -6.43 22.26 8.91
N ARG A 141 -6.54 22.08 10.24
CA ARG A 141 -7.75 22.44 11.01
C ARG A 141 -7.99 23.95 11.01
N GLN A 142 -6.93 24.75 11.15
CA GLN A 142 -7.01 26.21 11.14
C GLN A 142 -7.49 26.69 9.76
N ILE A 143 -6.85 26.25 8.67
CA ILE A 143 -7.27 26.55 7.29
C ILE A 143 -8.73 26.19 7.04
N VAL A 144 -9.19 25.00 7.45
CA VAL A 144 -10.60 24.59 7.30
C VAL A 144 -11.55 25.45 8.13
N THR A 145 -11.13 25.90 9.31
CA THR A 145 -11.94 26.76 10.19
C THR A 145 -12.07 28.18 9.62
N GLU A 146 -10.96 28.75 9.16
CA GLU A 146 -10.93 30.07 8.51
C GLU A 146 -11.71 30.06 7.19
N ALA A 147 -11.53 29.04 6.35
CA ALA A 147 -12.27 28.89 5.10
C ALA A 147 -13.78 28.78 5.34
N ARG A 148 -14.21 28.07 6.40
CA ARG A 148 -15.63 27.99 6.81
C ARG A 148 -16.15 29.33 7.31
N ALA A 149 -15.39 30.05 8.14
CA ALA A 149 -15.78 31.37 8.63
C ALA A 149 -15.89 32.39 7.48
N GLY A 150 -14.96 32.36 6.52
CA GLY A 150 -15.00 33.18 5.30
C GLY A 150 -16.19 32.83 4.41
N ALA A 151 -16.45 31.54 4.17
CA ALA A 151 -17.58 31.08 3.37
C ALA A 151 -18.93 31.47 4.01
N GLU A 152 -19.07 31.34 5.33
CA GLU A 152 -20.29 31.75 6.04
C GLU A 152 -20.48 33.26 6.00
N ARG A 153 -19.40 34.05 6.12
CA ARG A 153 -19.47 35.52 5.96
C ARG A 153 -19.98 35.89 4.57
N VAL A 154 -19.41 35.31 3.50
CA VAL A 154 -19.89 35.53 2.12
C VAL A 154 -21.35 35.11 1.95
N ARG A 155 -21.78 34.01 2.58
CA ARG A 155 -23.18 33.55 2.55
C ARG A 155 -24.13 34.54 3.22
N LEU A 156 -23.74 35.10 4.37
CA LEU A 156 -24.52 36.11 5.10
C LEU A 156 -24.57 37.44 4.35
N ASP A 157 -23.43 37.91 3.83
CA ASP A 157 -23.35 39.14 3.04
C ASP A 157 -24.20 39.04 1.76
N ALA A 158 -24.16 37.89 1.07
CA ALA A 158 -24.99 37.62 -0.10
C ALA A 158 -26.50 37.52 0.23
N ALA A 159 -26.85 36.91 1.36
CA ALA A 159 -28.24 36.84 1.82
C ALA A 159 -28.79 38.25 2.14
N ALA A 160 -28.03 39.07 2.87
CA ALA A 160 -28.38 40.45 3.17
C ALA A 160 -28.55 41.31 1.90
N ALA A 161 -27.67 41.13 0.90
CA ALA A 161 -27.78 41.80 -0.39
C ALA A 161 -29.03 41.36 -1.17
N ALA A 162 -29.37 40.07 -1.16
CA ALA A 162 -30.57 39.54 -1.81
C ALA A 162 -31.87 40.03 -1.14
N GLU A 163 -31.90 40.11 0.20
CA GLU A 163 -33.01 40.69 0.94
C GLU A 163 -33.17 42.19 0.67
N ALA A 164 -32.06 42.93 0.60
CA ALA A 164 -32.07 44.35 0.26
C ALA A 164 -32.62 44.58 -1.16
N LEU A 165 -32.16 43.82 -2.15
CA LEU A 165 -32.66 43.88 -3.53
C LEU A 165 -34.14 43.50 -3.64
N THR A 166 -34.57 42.46 -2.91
CA THR A 166 -35.99 42.06 -2.87
C THR A 166 -36.86 43.17 -2.27
N ARG A 167 -36.36 43.85 -1.24
CA ARG A 167 -37.04 44.98 -0.60
C ARG A 167 -37.15 46.20 -1.52
N THR A 168 -36.07 46.59 -2.20
CA THR A 168 -36.10 47.73 -3.14
C THR A 168 -36.99 47.44 -4.34
N ALA A 169 -36.90 46.24 -4.93
CA ALA A 169 -37.79 45.82 -6.01
C ALA A 169 -39.26 45.84 -5.58
N ARG A 170 -39.58 45.35 -4.37
CA ARG A 170 -40.95 45.38 -3.82
C ARG A 170 -41.48 46.81 -3.69
N LEU A 171 -40.69 47.74 -3.15
CA LEU A 171 -41.09 49.14 -3.00
C LEU A 171 -41.32 49.80 -4.37
N ALA A 172 -40.42 49.57 -5.33
CA ALA A 172 -40.58 50.07 -6.70
C ALA A 172 -41.84 49.53 -7.40
N TYR A 173 -42.20 48.25 -7.18
CA TYR A 173 -43.48 47.71 -7.67
C TYR A 173 -44.69 48.36 -7.01
N GLN A 174 -44.62 48.73 -5.72
CA GLN A 174 -45.73 49.42 -5.03
C GLN A 174 -45.90 50.85 -5.58
N GLU A 175 -44.80 51.60 -5.70
CA GLU A 175 -44.80 52.96 -6.27
C GLU A 175 -45.31 52.96 -7.72
N ALA A 176 -44.87 52.01 -8.56
CA ALA A 176 -45.36 51.87 -9.93
C ALA A 176 -46.87 51.54 -10.00
N ILE A 177 -47.39 50.72 -9.07
CA ILE A 177 -48.83 50.44 -8.99
C ILE A 177 -49.60 51.70 -8.58
N GLU A 178 -49.13 52.46 -7.61
CA GLU A 178 -49.73 53.73 -7.19
C GLU A 178 -49.71 54.76 -8.32
N GLU A 179 -48.62 54.88 -9.08
CA GLU A 179 -48.54 55.72 -10.28
C GLU A 179 -49.57 55.31 -11.34
N GLN A 180 -49.72 54.01 -11.63
CA GLN A 180 -50.72 53.51 -12.56
C GLN A 180 -52.16 53.81 -12.12
N PHE A 181 -52.47 53.70 -10.82
CA PHE A 181 -53.77 54.11 -10.29
C PHE A 181 -54.02 55.62 -10.45
N ASN A 182 -53.05 56.46 -10.08
CA ASN A 182 -53.14 57.91 -10.25
C ASN A 182 -53.31 58.31 -11.73
N GLN A 183 -52.64 57.61 -12.65
CA GLN A 183 -52.79 57.81 -14.09
C GLN A 183 -54.20 57.42 -14.57
N PHE A 184 -54.76 56.31 -14.07
CA PHE A 184 -56.10 55.86 -14.41
C PHE A 184 -57.18 56.85 -13.93
N ASP A 185 -57.08 57.33 -12.69
CA ASP A 185 -58.00 58.33 -12.13
C ASP A 185 -57.94 59.66 -12.90
N ALA A 186 -56.75 60.09 -13.33
CA ALA A 186 -56.60 61.28 -14.18
C ALA A 186 -57.29 61.12 -15.55
N VAL A 187 -57.19 59.94 -16.17
CA VAL A 187 -57.87 59.62 -17.45
C VAL A 187 -59.39 59.58 -17.26
N LEU A 188 -59.90 58.98 -16.18
CA LEU A 188 -61.33 58.97 -15.86
C LEU A 188 -61.87 60.39 -15.62
N ALA A 189 -61.13 61.22 -14.88
CA ALA A 189 -61.51 62.61 -14.64
C ALA A 189 -61.56 63.42 -15.94
N ASP A 190 -60.60 63.23 -16.85
CA ASP A 190 -60.61 63.90 -18.15
C ASP A 190 -61.77 63.43 -19.04
N HIS A 191 -62.00 62.13 -19.14
CA HIS A 191 -63.11 61.59 -19.92
C HIS A 191 -64.48 62.03 -19.38
N GLY A 192 -64.62 62.14 -18.06
CA GLY A 192 -65.80 62.72 -17.41
C GLY A 192 -66.07 64.16 -17.84
N ARG A 193 -65.03 65.01 -17.90
CA ARG A 193 -65.13 66.38 -18.43
C ARG A 193 -65.49 66.39 -19.91
N GLN A 194 -64.82 65.59 -20.74
CA GLN A 194 -65.13 65.48 -22.17
C GLN A 194 -66.58 65.09 -22.44
N LEU A 195 -67.14 64.14 -21.68
CA LEU A 195 -68.55 63.74 -21.77
C LEU A 195 -69.48 64.88 -21.35
N GLN A 196 -69.17 65.61 -20.27
CA GLN A 196 -69.94 66.78 -19.83
C GLN A 196 -69.93 67.89 -20.89
N ASP A 197 -68.76 68.24 -21.44
CA ASP A 197 -68.61 69.26 -22.48
C ASP A 197 -69.31 68.87 -23.79
N SER A 198 -69.25 67.58 -24.16
CA SER A 198 -69.96 67.02 -25.31
C SER A 198 -71.47 67.11 -25.14
N LEU A 199 -72.01 66.67 -23.99
CA LEU A 199 -73.44 66.78 -23.66
C LEU A 199 -73.89 68.24 -23.59
N HIS A 200 -73.09 69.13 -22.98
CA HIS A 200 -73.36 70.57 -22.94
C HIS A 200 -73.41 71.17 -24.35
N THR A 201 -72.46 70.79 -25.22
CA THR A 201 -72.42 71.21 -26.63
C THR A 201 -73.63 70.67 -27.41
N GLN A 202 -74.02 69.41 -27.20
CA GLN A 202 -75.20 68.80 -27.83
C GLN A 202 -76.49 69.50 -27.38
N LEU A 203 -76.68 69.73 -26.08
CA LEU A 203 -77.82 70.47 -25.54
C LEU A 203 -77.84 71.92 -26.02
N GLY A 204 -76.68 72.58 -26.10
CA GLY A 204 -76.54 73.92 -26.67
C GLY A 204 -76.99 73.98 -28.13
N ARG A 205 -76.56 73.02 -28.96
CA ARG A 205 -77.03 72.89 -30.36
C ARG A 205 -78.53 72.63 -30.46
N LEU A 206 -79.07 71.73 -29.63
CA LEU A 206 -80.51 71.46 -29.59
C LEU A 206 -81.32 72.70 -29.21
N ARG A 207 -80.84 73.50 -28.25
CA ARG A 207 -81.43 74.79 -27.91
C ARG A 207 -81.41 75.75 -29.10
N THR A 208 -80.28 75.92 -29.78
CA THR A 208 -80.20 76.82 -30.96
C THR A 208 -81.12 76.38 -32.09
N VAL A 209 -81.25 75.07 -32.36
CA VAL A 209 -82.21 74.55 -33.35
C VAL A 209 -83.66 74.78 -32.91
N LEU A 210 -83.97 74.65 -31.62
CA LEU A 210 -85.30 74.96 -31.09
C LEU A 210 -85.62 76.46 -31.15
N GLU A 211 -84.62 77.33 -30.91
CA GLU A 211 -84.75 78.79 -31.05
C GLU A 211 -85.02 79.18 -32.51
N ASP A 212 -84.26 78.62 -33.47
CA ASP A 212 -84.45 78.84 -34.91
C ASP A 212 -85.85 78.42 -35.39
N VAL A 213 -86.34 77.25 -34.95
CA VAL A 213 -87.70 76.76 -35.23
C VAL A 213 -88.79 77.58 -34.51
N ALA A 214 -88.48 78.17 -33.35
CA ALA A 214 -89.40 79.05 -32.62
C ALA A 214 -89.49 80.47 -33.23
N THR A 215 -88.62 80.82 -34.18
CA THR A 215 -88.65 82.09 -34.94
C THR A 215 -89.08 81.91 -36.42
N PRO A 216 -90.36 81.64 -36.71
CA PRO A 216 -90.83 81.54 -38.09
C PRO A 216 -91.02 82.93 -38.75
N GLY A 217 -89.97 83.42 -39.43
CA GLY A 217 -90.00 84.60 -40.31
C GLY A 217 -88.92 85.64 -39.95
N HIS A 218 -88.12 86.17 -40.89
CA HIS A 218 -88.34 86.31 -42.33
C HIS A 218 -87.21 85.73 -43.20
N ALA A 219 -87.56 84.81 -44.10
CA ALA A 219 -86.82 84.58 -45.33
C ALA A 219 -87.70 84.99 -46.52
N THR A 220 -87.65 86.27 -46.91
CA THR A 220 -88.30 86.73 -48.14
C THR A 220 -87.51 86.24 -49.35
N HIS A 221 -88.07 85.24 -50.02
CA HIS A 221 -87.70 84.86 -51.38
C HIS A 221 -87.80 86.05 -52.34
N THR A 222 -86.70 86.45 -52.97
CA THR A 222 -86.68 87.05 -54.33
C THR A 222 -85.30 86.88 -54.95
N GLY A 223 -85.18 85.99 -55.95
CA GLY A 223 -84.25 86.22 -57.07
C GLY A 223 -85.01 87.00 -58.16
N PRO A 224 -84.32 87.75 -59.03
CA PRO A 224 -83.93 87.10 -60.28
C PRO A 224 -82.61 87.57 -60.93
N PHE A 225 -82.14 86.66 -61.78
CA PHE A 225 -81.35 86.83 -63.01
C PHE A 225 -81.60 88.13 -63.81
N ALA A 226 -80.55 88.83 -64.25
CA ALA A 226 -80.29 89.25 -65.66
C ALA A 226 -79.38 90.49 -65.85
N ALA A 227 -78.41 90.31 -66.76
CA ALA A 227 -77.58 91.25 -67.52
C ALA A 227 -77.97 92.76 -67.64
N GLN A 228 -77.01 93.63 -67.32
CA GLN A 228 -76.09 94.24 -68.32
C GLN A 228 -74.86 94.86 -67.65
#